data_AF-G4Z3K0-F1
#
_entry.id   AF-G4Z3K0-F1
#
_cell.length_a   1.000
_cell.length_b   1.000
_cell.length_c   1.000
_cell.angle_alpha   90.00
_cell.angle_beta   90.00
_cell.angle_gamma   90.00
#
_symmetry.space_group_name_H-M   'P 1'
#
loop_
_entity.id
_entity.type
_entity.pdbx_description
1 polymer ?
#
loop_
_entity_poly.entity_id
_entity_poly.type
_entity_poly.pdbx_seq_one_letter_code
_entity_poly.pdbx_strand_id
1 'polypeptide(L)'
;PTRTTPKIKDVLCRKFGGNEVYPGLGSGFEDFILEYEQAISTESLLNHSIWTSQIKASVLVNFLEDKAARFFHSNVTQWRVEKADFNYIDFKAKLCAELGCKLNQVQLYKRLTSSKRPQDSWTEFLDYLKYVNRLMTGDHSLLLLETFCVHACPELSNTLTAQIDRSNLNYLLEADRILSLLVDLRGD
;
A
#
# COMPACT_ATOMS: atom_id res chain seq x y z
N PRO A 1 -5.44 -25.21 26.86
CA PRO A 1 -6.43 -24.72 25.88
C PRO A 1 -6.52 -25.66 24.67
N THR A 2 -7.71 -26.22 24.43
CA THR A 2 -8.02 -27.05 23.26
C THR A 2 -7.94 -26.18 22.00
N ARG A 3 -7.00 -26.50 21.11
CA ARG A 3 -6.79 -25.77 19.85
C ARG A 3 -7.98 -26.01 18.92
N THR A 4 -8.51 -24.94 18.33
CA THR A 4 -9.67 -25.01 17.44
C THR A 4 -9.28 -24.87 15.97
N THR A 5 -10.14 -25.36 15.08
CA THR A 5 -10.00 -25.18 13.63
C THR A 5 -10.28 -23.72 13.25
N PRO A 6 -9.52 -23.11 12.33
CA PRO A 6 -9.79 -21.75 11.87
C PRO A 6 -11.21 -21.55 11.35
N LYS A 7 -11.85 -20.45 11.75
CA LYS A 7 -13.16 -20.05 11.23
C LYS A 7 -12.97 -19.15 10.03
N ILE A 8 -12.82 -19.75 8.85
CA ILE A 8 -12.54 -19.04 7.58
C ILE A 8 -13.52 -17.88 7.32
N LYS A 9 -14.80 -18.09 7.62
CA LYS A 9 -15.86 -17.09 7.43
C LYS A 9 -15.75 -15.85 8.32
N ASP A 10 -14.98 -15.95 9.41
CA ASP A 10 -14.80 -14.85 10.37
C ASP A 10 -13.61 -13.96 9.95
N VAL A 11 -12.84 -14.36 8.93
CA VAL A 11 -11.79 -13.51 8.33
C VAL A 11 -12.44 -12.52 7.39
N LEU A 12 -12.42 -11.25 7.77
CA LEU A 12 -12.90 -10.14 6.96
C LEU A 12 -11.70 -9.40 6.36
N CYS A 13 -11.58 -9.45 5.05
CA CYS A 13 -10.57 -8.73 4.29
C CYS A 13 -11.22 -8.15 3.04
N ARG A 14 -10.71 -7.02 2.54
CA ARG A 14 -11.21 -6.42 1.30
C ARG A 14 -10.92 -7.32 0.10
N LYS A 15 -11.66 -7.12 -0.98
CA LYS A 15 -11.36 -7.74 -2.28
C LYS A 15 -10.20 -7.03 -2.98
N PHE A 16 -9.43 -7.78 -3.73
CA PHE A 16 -8.24 -7.30 -4.42
C PHE A 16 -8.28 -7.63 -5.91
N GLY A 17 -8.56 -6.62 -6.73
CA GLY A 17 -8.66 -6.77 -8.19
C GLY A 17 -7.33 -6.78 -8.94
N GLY A 18 -6.26 -6.25 -8.34
CA GLY A 18 -4.94 -6.13 -8.97
C GLY A 18 -4.79 -4.96 -9.97
N ASN A 19 -5.67 -3.96 -9.90
CA ASN A 19 -5.57 -2.75 -10.71
C ASN A 19 -4.66 -1.72 -10.03
N GLU A 20 -3.84 -1.03 -10.82
CA GLU A 20 -2.97 0.03 -10.28
C GLU A 20 -3.79 1.30 -10.03
N VAL A 21 -3.65 1.85 -8.82
CA VAL A 21 -4.18 3.18 -8.50
C VAL A 21 -3.34 4.25 -9.19
N TYR A 22 -2.02 4.09 -9.13
CA TYR A 22 -1.05 4.96 -9.79
C TYR A 22 -0.20 4.16 -10.77
N PRO A 23 -0.25 4.47 -12.08
CA PRO A 23 0.47 3.71 -13.09
C PRO A 23 1.96 3.55 -12.79
N GLY A 24 2.44 2.31 -12.81
CA GLY A 24 3.83 1.92 -12.58
C GLY A 24 4.24 1.79 -11.11
N LEU A 25 3.32 1.99 -10.15
CA LEU A 25 3.58 1.80 -8.72
C LEU A 25 3.03 0.48 -8.16
N GLY A 26 2.60 -0.44 -9.03
CA GLY A 26 1.94 -1.66 -8.61
C GLY A 26 0.50 -1.41 -8.14
N SER A 27 -0.18 -2.50 -7.83
CA SER A 27 -1.61 -2.50 -7.47
C SER A 27 -1.87 -2.45 -5.96
N GLY A 28 -0.83 -2.21 -5.15
CA GLY A 28 -0.93 -2.17 -3.69
C GLY A 28 -1.13 -3.57 -3.08
N PHE A 29 -0.47 -4.58 -3.67
CA PHE A 29 -0.53 -5.95 -3.14
C PHE A 29 0.12 -6.04 -1.75
N GLU A 30 1.15 -5.23 -1.49
CA GLU A 30 1.86 -5.12 -0.22
C GLU A 30 0.94 -4.67 0.91
N ASP A 31 0.13 -3.64 0.67
CA ASP A 31 -0.86 -3.15 1.64
C ASP A 31 -1.96 -4.23 1.85
N PHE A 32 -2.46 -4.80 0.75
CA PHE A 32 -3.49 -5.84 0.80
C PHE A 32 -3.04 -7.07 1.60
N ILE A 33 -1.82 -7.56 1.39
CA ILE A 33 -1.34 -8.76 2.06
C ILE A 33 -1.08 -8.52 3.55
N LEU A 34 -0.70 -7.29 3.94
CA LEU A 34 -0.60 -6.90 5.34
C LEU A 34 -1.98 -6.90 6.02
N GLU A 35 -2.99 -6.31 5.39
CA GLU A 35 -4.37 -6.34 5.88
C GLU A 35 -4.89 -7.77 6.03
N TYR A 36 -4.62 -8.63 5.03
CA TYR A 36 -4.99 -10.03 5.06
C TYR A 36 -4.32 -10.80 6.22
N GLU A 37 -3.01 -10.61 6.40
CA GLU A 37 -2.25 -11.24 7.49
C GLU A 37 -2.72 -10.75 8.87
N GLN A 38 -3.09 -9.48 8.96
CA GLN A 38 -3.69 -8.91 10.18
C GLN A 38 -5.06 -9.53 10.49
N ALA A 39 -5.93 -9.68 9.48
CA ALA A 39 -7.24 -10.30 9.66
C ALA A 39 -7.13 -11.75 10.15
N ILE A 40 -6.17 -12.53 9.62
CA ILE A 40 -5.86 -13.87 10.12
C ILE A 40 -5.35 -13.83 11.56
N SER A 41 -4.45 -12.91 11.88
CA SER A 41 -3.88 -12.77 13.22
C SER A 41 -4.98 -12.50 14.26
N THR A 42 -5.91 -11.59 13.93
CA THR A 42 -7.06 -11.29 14.78
C THR A 42 -7.97 -12.50 14.97
N GLU A 43 -8.31 -13.23 13.91
CA GLU A 43 -9.13 -14.45 14.02
C GLU A 43 -8.43 -15.51 14.89
N SER A 44 -7.14 -15.73 14.67
CA SER A 44 -6.34 -16.70 15.41
C SER A 44 -6.29 -16.36 16.90
N LEU A 45 -6.18 -15.08 17.25
CA LEU A 45 -6.19 -14.60 18.62
C LEU A 45 -7.55 -14.83 19.30
N LEU A 46 -8.64 -14.49 18.62
CA LEU A 46 -9.99 -14.58 19.17
C LEU A 46 -10.47 -16.02 19.34
N ASN A 47 -10.13 -16.90 18.40
CA ASN A 47 -10.61 -18.29 18.39
C ASN A 47 -9.58 -19.29 18.94
N HIS A 48 -8.35 -18.85 19.26
CA HIS A 48 -7.22 -19.73 19.59
C HIS A 48 -6.97 -20.80 18.51
N SER A 49 -7.11 -20.38 17.24
CA SER A 49 -7.00 -21.24 16.06
C SER A 49 -5.57 -21.25 15.51
N ILE A 50 -5.21 -22.28 14.74
CA ILE A 50 -3.89 -22.38 14.06
C ILE A 50 -4.07 -22.30 12.56
N TRP A 51 -3.43 -21.30 11.96
CA TRP A 51 -3.41 -21.08 10.51
C TRP A 51 -2.16 -21.68 9.88
N THR A 52 -2.32 -22.85 9.26
CA THR A 52 -1.27 -23.46 8.45
C THR A 52 -1.06 -22.69 7.15
N SER A 53 0.10 -22.87 6.53
CA SER A 53 0.43 -22.27 5.24
C SER A 53 -0.61 -22.59 4.16
N GLN A 54 -1.11 -23.83 4.15
CA GLN A 54 -2.13 -24.30 3.21
C GLN A 54 -3.48 -23.58 3.42
N ILE A 55 -3.90 -23.38 4.67
CA ILE A 55 -5.13 -22.66 4.99
C ILE A 55 -4.99 -21.20 4.58
N LYS A 56 -3.87 -20.54 4.91
CA LYS A 56 -3.60 -19.16 4.49
C LYS A 56 -3.61 -18.99 2.98
N ALA A 57 -3.01 -19.90 2.22
CA ALA A 57 -3.03 -19.83 0.76
C ALA A 57 -4.45 -20.04 0.20
N SER A 58 -5.19 -21.02 0.73
CA SER A 58 -6.55 -21.32 0.29
C SER A 58 -7.52 -20.15 0.52
N VAL A 59 -7.44 -19.53 1.70
CA VAL A 59 -8.34 -18.42 2.08
C VAL A 59 -8.01 -17.14 1.32
N LEU A 60 -6.72 -16.87 1.05
CA LEU A 60 -6.30 -15.67 0.31
C LEU A 60 -6.95 -15.57 -1.07
N VAL A 61 -7.09 -16.71 -1.76
CA VAL A 61 -7.71 -16.79 -3.10
C VAL A 61 -9.14 -16.25 -3.10
N ASN A 62 -9.89 -16.41 -2.01
CA ASN A 62 -11.27 -15.93 -1.91
C ASN A 62 -11.36 -14.40 -1.95
N PHE A 63 -10.26 -13.71 -1.64
CA PHE A 63 -10.18 -12.25 -1.65
C PHE A 63 -9.60 -11.70 -2.95
N LEU A 64 -9.11 -12.55 -3.86
CA LEU A 64 -8.63 -12.13 -5.18
C LEU A 64 -9.80 -12.01 -6.15
N GLU A 65 -9.80 -10.94 -6.95
CA GLU A 65 -10.79 -10.70 -8.00
C GLU A 65 -10.08 -10.21 -9.28
N ASP A 66 -10.84 -10.11 -10.37
CA ASP A 66 -10.39 -9.55 -11.65
C ASP A 66 -9.01 -10.02 -12.12
N LYS A 67 -8.06 -9.09 -12.29
CA LYS A 67 -6.72 -9.35 -12.81
C LYS A 67 -5.94 -10.24 -11.86
N ALA A 68 -6.08 -10.04 -10.55
CA ALA A 68 -5.40 -10.86 -9.55
C ALA A 68 -5.90 -12.31 -9.56
N ALA A 69 -7.22 -12.51 -9.60
CA ALA A 69 -7.81 -13.84 -9.67
C ALA A 69 -7.42 -14.56 -10.98
N ARG A 70 -7.51 -13.87 -12.13
CA ARG A 70 -7.07 -14.44 -13.42
C ARG A 70 -5.61 -14.85 -13.39
N PHE A 71 -4.73 -13.97 -12.92
CA PHE A 71 -3.30 -14.28 -12.80
C PHE A 71 -3.06 -15.50 -11.91
N PHE A 72 -3.74 -15.60 -10.77
CA PHE A 72 -3.66 -16.77 -9.92
C PHE A 72 -4.08 -18.06 -10.64
N HIS A 73 -5.31 -18.10 -11.17
CA HIS A 73 -5.87 -19.32 -11.74
C HIS A 73 -5.14 -19.80 -12.99
N SER A 74 -4.59 -18.88 -13.78
CA SER A 74 -3.79 -19.22 -14.96
C SER A 74 -2.44 -19.87 -14.63
N ASN A 75 -1.90 -19.67 -13.42
CA ASN A 75 -0.53 -20.06 -13.10
C ASN A 75 -0.39 -21.08 -11.95
N VAL A 76 -1.39 -21.21 -11.07
CA VAL A 76 -1.29 -22.04 -9.85
C VAL A 76 -0.91 -23.50 -10.12
N THR A 77 -1.43 -24.10 -11.18
CA THR A 77 -1.12 -25.49 -11.56
C THR A 77 0.36 -25.64 -11.88
N GLN A 78 0.91 -24.72 -12.68
CA GLN A 78 2.33 -24.72 -13.04
C GLN A 78 3.21 -24.49 -11.81
N TRP A 79 2.88 -23.53 -10.95
CA TRP A 79 3.66 -23.24 -9.75
C TRP A 79 3.78 -24.45 -8.80
N ARG A 80 2.72 -25.25 -8.68
CA ARG A 80 2.72 -26.49 -7.88
C ARG A 80 3.53 -27.62 -8.52
N VAL A 81 3.68 -27.62 -9.85
CA VAL A 81 4.58 -28.55 -10.55
C VAL A 81 6.03 -28.11 -10.39
N GLU A 82 6.31 -26.81 -10.50
CA GLU A 82 7.66 -26.24 -10.30
C GLU A 82 8.19 -26.50 -8.89
N LYS A 83 7.30 -26.45 -7.89
CA LYS A 83 7.66 -26.65 -6.48
C LYS A 83 6.63 -27.54 -5.79
N ALA A 84 7.03 -28.76 -5.44
CA ALA A 84 6.15 -29.74 -4.81
C ALA A 84 5.62 -29.30 -3.43
N ASP A 85 6.41 -28.52 -2.68
CA ASP A 85 6.08 -27.96 -1.37
C ASP A 85 5.62 -26.50 -1.46
N PHE A 86 5.04 -26.09 -2.60
CA PHE A 86 4.56 -24.73 -2.84
C PHE A 86 3.59 -24.27 -1.73
N ASN A 87 3.96 -23.21 -1.04
CA ASN A 87 3.31 -22.78 0.19
C ASN A 87 2.89 -21.30 0.15
N TYR A 88 2.30 -20.79 1.23
CA TYR A 88 1.83 -19.40 1.33
C TYR A 88 2.92 -18.34 1.05
N ILE A 89 4.17 -18.58 1.44
CA ILE A 89 5.27 -17.65 1.21
C ILE A 89 5.61 -17.59 -0.28
N ASP A 90 5.66 -18.74 -0.96
CA ASP A 90 5.86 -18.80 -2.41
C ASP A 90 4.72 -18.14 -3.16
N PHE A 91 3.50 -18.32 -2.65
CA PHE A 91 2.30 -17.70 -3.19
C PHE A 91 2.35 -16.18 -3.13
N LYS A 92 2.66 -15.64 -1.95
CA LYS A 92 2.87 -14.21 -1.72
C LYS A 92 3.97 -13.68 -2.63
N ALA A 93 5.07 -14.41 -2.79
CA ALA A 93 6.18 -14.00 -3.65
C ALA A 93 5.76 -13.90 -5.12
N LYS A 94 5.03 -14.90 -5.67
CA LYS A 94 4.56 -14.88 -7.06
C LYS A 94 3.57 -13.74 -7.33
N LEU A 95 2.65 -13.49 -6.40
CA LEU A 95 1.70 -12.37 -6.52
C LEU A 95 2.39 -11.02 -6.37
N CYS A 96 3.31 -10.87 -5.42
CA CYS A 96 4.09 -9.65 -5.24
C CYS A 96 4.93 -9.33 -6.48
N ALA A 97 5.55 -10.34 -7.09
CA ALA A 97 6.35 -10.14 -8.31
C ALA A 97 5.54 -9.61 -9.50
N GLU A 98 4.24 -9.94 -9.59
CA GLU A 98 3.39 -9.49 -10.69
C GLU A 98 2.60 -8.22 -10.37
N LEU A 99 2.03 -8.15 -9.16
CA LEU A 99 1.03 -7.18 -8.74
C LEU A 99 1.58 -6.12 -7.76
N GLY A 100 2.77 -6.34 -7.22
CA GLY A 100 3.47 -5.40 -6.35
C GLY A 100 4.25 -4.32 -7.10
N CYS A 101 4.87 -3.42 -6.35
CA CYS A 101 5.68 -2.35 -6.92
C CYS A 101 7.03 -2.88 -7.42
N LYS A 102 7.31 -2.64 -8.70
CA LYS A 102 8.57 -3.06 -9.36
C LYS A 102 9.68 -2.02 -9.28
N LEU A 103 9.41 -0.86 -8.66
CA LEU A 103 10.39 0.21 -8.54
C LEU A 103 11.33 -0.03 -7.38
N ASN A 104 12.62 0.24 -7.59
CA ASN A 104 13.61 0.25 -6.51
C ASN A 104 13.56 1.58 -5.72
N GLN A 105 14.26 1.64 -4.58
CA GLN A 105 14.27 2.80 -3.69
C GLN A 105 14.74 4.10 -4.37
N VAL A 106 15.68 4.02 -5.33
CA VAL A 106 16.15 5.20 -6.09
C VAL A 106 15.06 5.72 -7.03
N GLN A 107 14.32 4.81 -7.66
CA GLN A 107 13.20 5.17 -8.52
C GLN A 107 12.03 5.75 -7.70
N LEU A 108 11.74 5.18 -6.54
CA LEU A 108 10.73 5.70 -5.62
C LEU A 108 11.10 7.08 -5.07
N TYR A 109 12.37 7.28 -4.69
CA TYR A 109 12.85 8.60 -4.29
C TYR A 109 12.63 9.66 -5.39
N LYS A 110 12.94 9.32 -6.65
CA LYS A 110 12.66 10.21 -7.79
C LYS A 110 11.17 10.50 -7.98
N ARG A 111 10.30 9.53 -7.66
CA ARG A 111 8.84 9.72 -7.70
C ARG A 111 8.38 10.63 -6.56
N LEU A 112 8.97 10.48 -5.38
CA LEU A 112 8.65 11.27 -4.20
C LEU A 112 9.06 12.74 -4.38
N THR A 113 10.21 13.02 -4.99
CA THR A 113 10.70 14.40 -5.20
C THR A 113 10.21 15.01 -6.53
N SER A 114 9.10 14.53 -7.09
CA SER A 114 8.60 14.98 -8.39
C SER A 114 7.61 16.14 -8.27
N SER A 115 7.56 17.00 -9.29
CA SER A 115 6.61 18.11 -9.32
C SER A 115 5.17 17.62 -9.51
N LYS A 116 4.20 18.35 -8.94
CA LYS A 116 2.78 18.14 -9.22
C LYS A 116 2.53 18.25 -10.73
N ARG A 117 1.72 17.34 -11.27
CA ARG A 117 1.32 17.42 -12.68
C ARG A 117 0.28 18.55 -12.85
N PRO A 118 0.30 19.30 -13.97
CA PRO A 118 -0.62 20.43 -14.14
C PRO A 118 -2.10 20.07 -14.00
N GLN A 119 -2.49 18.85 -14.37
CA GLN A 119 -3.86 18.35 -14.33
C GLN A 119 -4.30 17.75 -12.99
N ASP A 120 -3.38 17.43 -12.10
CA ASP A 120 -3.70 16.81 -10.81
C ASP A 120 -4.11 17.93 -9.82
N SER A 121 -5.14 17.71 -9.02
CA SER A 121 -5.46 18.55 -7.85
C SER A 121 -4.35 18.48 -6.79
N TRP A 122 -4.35 19.39 -5.80
CA TRP A 122 -3.39 19.28 -4.69
C TRP A 122 -3.66 18.06 -3.82
N THR A 123 -4.93 17.71 -3.65
CA THR A 123 -5.35 16.52 -2.91
C THR A 123 -4.80 15.26 -3.57
N GLU A 124 -5.00 15.10 -4.89
CA GLU A 124 -4.47 13.96 -5.65
C GLU A 124 -2.94 13.90 -5.60
N PHE A 125 -2.27 15.05 -5.64
CA PHE A 125 -0.82 15.10 -5.52
C PHE A 125 -0.33 14.64 -4.15
N LEU A 126 -0.95 15.11 -3.06
CA LEU A 126 -0.58 14.68 -1.71
C LEU A 126 -0.83 13.18 -1.51
N ASP A 127 -1.97 12.68 -1.99
CA ASP A 127 -2.30 11.25 -1.92
C ASP A 127 -1.31 10.39 -2.71
N TYR A 128 -0.88 10.87 -3.87
CA TYR A 128 0.18 10.23 -4.65
C TYR A 128 1.51 10.20 -3.88
N LEU A 129 1.94 11.31 -3.28
CA LEU A 129 3.18 11.33 -2.50
C LEU A 129 3.09 10.40 -1.28
N LYS A 130 1.95 10.38 -0.58
CA LYS A 130 1.69 9.46 0.54
C LYS A 130 1.78 8.01 0.09
N TYR A 131 1.25 7.70 -1.09
CA TYR A 131 1.34 6.37 -1.69
C TYR A 131 2.80 5.98 -1.98
N VAL A 132 3.59 6.88 -2.57
CA VAL A 132 5.03 6.64 -2.83
C VAL A 132 5.79 6.44 -1.52
N ASN A 133 5.56 7.28 -0.51
CA ASN A 133 6.21 7.17 0.80
C ASN A 133 5.96 5.81 1.46
N ARG A 134 4.73 5.25 1.36
CA ARG A 134 4.42 3.91 1.90
C ARG A 134 5.20 2.77 1.24
N LEU A 135 5.58 2.92 -0.03
CA LEU A 135 6.37 1.93 -0.75
C LEU A 135 7.87 2.01 -0.44
N MET A 136 8.32 3.10 0.17
CA MET A 136 9.72 3.31 0.51
C MET A 136 10.09 2.62 1.82
N THR A 137 11.35 2.24 1.94
CA THR A 137 11.88 1.70 3.20
C THR A 137 12.30 2.84 4.12
N GLY A 138 11.78 2.84 5.35
CA GLY A 138 12.05 3.87 6.35
C GLY A 138 11.01 4.99 6.35
N ASP A 139 11.19 5.97 7.24
CA ASP A 139 10.30 7.12 7.35
C ASP A 139 10.83 8.28 6.49
N HIS A 140 10.10 8.60 5.42
CA HIS A 140 10.36 9.74 4.52
C HIS A 140 9.27 10.80 4.61
N SER A 141 8.49 10.81 5.70
CA SER A 141 7.34 11.73 5.86
C SER A 141 7.74 13.21 5.90
N LEU A 142 8.92 13.54 6.43
CA LEU A 142 9.46 14.90 6.35
C LEU A 142 9.80 15.30 4.91
N LEU A 143 10.47 14.43 4.16
CA LEU A 143 10.81 14.68 2.75
C LEU A 143 9.55 14.83 1.89
N LEU A 144 8.52 14.03 2.17
CA LEU A 144 7.21 14.17 1.54
C LEU A 144 6.62 15.55 1.80
N LEU A 145 6.59 16.01 3.06
CA LEU A 145 6.06 17.30 3.45
C LEU A 145 6.82 18.44 2.75
N GLU A 146 8.14 18.41 2.78
CA GLU A 146 9.00 19.39 2.12
C GLU A 146 8.76 19.40 0.61
N THR A 147 8.66 18.22 0.00
CA THR A 147 8.33 18.11 -1.43
C THR A 147 6.98 18.75 -1.71
N PHE A 148 5.95 18.42 -0.93
CA PHE A 148 4.61 18.96 -1.14
C PHE A 148 4.62 20.50 -1.10
N CYS A 149 5.28 21.11 -0.11
CA CYS A 149 5.40 22.56 -0.03
C CYS A 149 6.09 23.18 -1.26
N VAL A 150 7.17 22.57 -1.74
CA VAL A 150 7.96 23.09 -2.87
C VAL A 150 7.25 22.90 -4.20
N HIS A 151 6.55 21.78 -4.37
CA HIS A 151 6.12 21.29 -5.67
C HIS A 151 4.61 21.32 -5.90
N ALA A 152 3.78 21.50 -4.87
CA ALA A 152 2.32 21.61 -5.02
C ALA A 152 1.92 22.94 -5.65
N CYS A 153 2.50 24.05 -5.18
CA CYS A 153 2.29 25.40 -5.68
C CYS A 153 3.58 26.23 -5.57
N PRO A 154 4.43 26.27 -6.61
CA PRO A 154 5.73 26.95 -6.54
C PRO A 154 5.66 28.43 -6.14
N GLU A 155 4.58 29.12 -6.49
CA GLU A 155 4.33 30.53 -6.13
C GLU A 155 4.21 30.74 -4.62
N LEU A 156 3.65 29.77 -3.91
CA LEU A 156 3.40 29.83 -2.47
C LEU A 156 4.41 29.00 -1.66
N SER A 157 5.41 28.39 -2.31
CA SER A 157 6.38 27.49 -1.67
C SER A 157 7.01 28.09 -0.40
N ASN A 158 7.45 29.36 -0.46
CA ASN A 158 8.04 30.03 0.70
C ASN A 158 7.03 30.21 1.84
N THR A 159 5.78 30.57 1.50
CA THR A 159 4.69 30.73 2.48
C THR A 159 4.33 29.39 3.13
N LEU A 160 4.18 28.32 2.35
CA LEU A 160 3.84 27.00 2.87
C LEU A 160 4.97 26.46 3.76
N THR A 161 6.22 26.58 3.31
CA THR A 161 7.40 26.11 4.06
C THR A 161 7.56 26.84 5.40
N ALA A 162 7.29 28.15 5.42
CA ALA A 162 7.34 28.95 6.65
C ALA A 162 6.26 28.56 7.67
N GLN A 163 5.18 27.94 7.23
CA GLN A 163 4.07 27.54 8.08
C GLN A 163 4.26 26.14 8.69
N ILE A 164 5.27 25.38 8.28
CA ILE A 164 5.51 24.02 8.81
C ILE A 164 5.85 24.09 10.30
N ASP A 165 5.05 23.41 11.13
CA ASP A 165 5.41 23.14 12.51
C ASP A 165 6.41 21.98 12.60
N ARG A 166 7.69 22.33 12.71
CA ARG A 166 8.79 21.36 12.84
C ARG A 166 8.88 20.71 14.22
N SER A 167 8.09 21.16 15.20
CA SER A 167 8.00 20.50 16.51
C SER A 167 7.05 19.31 16.49
N ASN A 168 6.17 19.24 15.48
CA ASN A 168 5.28 18.12 15.25
C ASN A 168 6.06 16.93 14.66
N LEU A 169 6.09 15.81 15.39
CA LEU A 169 6.74 14.58 14.94
C LEU A 169 5.89 13.78 13.93
N ASN A 170 4.63 14.17 13.71
CA ASN A 170 3.74 13.55 12.74
C ASN A 170 3.66 14.41 11.47
N TYR A 171 4.67 14.28 10.61
CA TYR A 171 4.78 15.04 9.37
C TYR A 171 3.67 14.72 8.34
N LEU A 172 3.03 13.55 8.42
CA LEU A 172 1.91 13.22 7.54
C LEU A 172 0.65 14.03 7.91
N LEU A 173 0.37 14.17 9.21
CA LEU A 173 -0.71 15.03 9.69
C LEU A 173 -0.44 16.50 9.36
N GLU A 174 0.83 16.91 9.48
CA GLU A 174 1.24 18.26 9.10
C GLU A 174 1.07 18.52 7.60
N ALA A 175 1.31 17.52 6.74
CA ALA A 175 1.05 17.64 5.31
C ALA A 175 -0.44 17.85 4.99
N ASP A 176 -1.34 17.17 5.71
CA ASP A 176 -2.80 17.39 5.56
C ASP A 176 -3.23 18.79 6.00
N ARG A 177 -2.61 19.31 7.07
CA ARG A 177 -2.84 20.68 7.52
C ARG A 177 -2.36 21.70 6.48
N ILE A 178 -1.18 21.49 5.90
CA ILE A 178 -0.64 22.36 4.84
C ILE A 178 -1.48 22.30 3.57
N LEU A 179 -1.99 21.12 3.19
CA LEU A 179 -2.96 21.00 2.09
C LEU A 179 -4.20 21.86 2.36
N SER A 180 -4.77 21.75 3.56
CA SER A 180 -5.95 22.54 3.94
C SER A 180 -5.69 24.05 3.82
N LEU A 181 -4.54 24.51 4.31
CA LEU A 181 -4.11 25.91 4.16
C LEU A 181 -3.97 26.33 2.69
N LEU A 182 -3.39 25.47 1.84
CA LEU A 182 -3.21 25.76 0.43
C LEU A 182 -4.56 25.89 -0.30
N VAL A 183 -5.49 24.99 -0.01
CA VAL A 183 -6.88 25.04 -0.52
C VAL A 183 -7.56 26.34 -0.08
N ASP A 184 -7.40 26.75 1.18
CA ASP A 184 -7.98 28.02 1.68
C ASP A 184 -7.40 29.26 0.97
N LEU A 185 -6.12 29.23 0.59
CA LEU A 185 -5.43 30.37 -0.03
C LEU A 185 -5.70 30.55 -1.52
N ARG A 186 -6.11 29.49 -2.23
CA ARG A 186 -6.18 29.49 -3.70
C ARG A 186 -7.41 28.80 -4.30
N GLY A 187 -8.10 27.94 -3.54
CA GLY A 187 -9.09 26.98 -4.06
C GLY A 187 -8.41 25.85 -4.83
N ASP A 188 -8.98 24.63 -4.77
CA ASP A 188 -8.51 23.47 -5.56
C ASP A 188 -9.14 23.47 -6.96
#